data_AF-A0A3D3CPC4-F1
#
_entry.id   AF-A0A3D3CPC4-F1
#
_cell.length_a   1.000
_cell.length_b   1.000
_cell.length_c   1.000
_cell.angle_alpha   90.00
_cell.angle_beta   90.00
_cell.angle_gamma   90.00
#
_symmetry.space_group_name_H-M   'P 1'
#
loop_
_entity.id
_entity.type
_entity.pdbx_description
1 polymer ?
#
loop_
_entity_poly.entity_id
_entity_poly.type
_entity_poly.pdbx_seq_one_letter_code
_entity_poly.pdbx_strand_id
1 'polypeptide(L)'
;MLILCIISFGTVGYMSIEGWRFLDALYMTVITLSTVGYREVHALSEKGILFTIMLIVSGVGTVLYALSTGAQIVLEGELQEIFGRKRLEK
;
A
#
# COMPACT_ATOMS: atom_id res chain seq x y z
N MET A 1 10.41 1.30 -0.56
CA MET A 1 10.81 -0.10 -0.31
C MET A 1 9.81 -0.84 0.58
N LEU A 2 9.42 -0.31 1.74
CA LEU A 2 8.50 -0.97 2.69
C LEU A 2 7.16 -1.42 2.06
N ILE A 3 6.55 -0.59 1.20
CA ILE A 3 5.31 -0.91 0.50
C ILE A 3 5.46 -2.16 -0.38
N LEU A 4 6.56 -2.27 -1.12
CA LEU A 4 6.81 -3.44 -1.99
C LEU A 4 6.95 -4.72 -1.17
N CYS A 5 7.56 -4.64 0.02
CA CYS A 5 7.67 -5.79 0.93
C CYS A 5 6.29 -6.23 1.42
N ILE A 6 5.43 -5.30 1.83
CA ILE A 6 4.07 -5.60 2.29
C ILE A 6 3.19 -6.15 1.16
N ILE A 7 3.30 -5.60 -0.06
CA ILE A 7 2.57 -6.12 -1.23
C ILE A 7 3.04 -7.54 -1.56
N SER A 8 4.36 -7.78 -1.54
CA SER A 8 4.91 -9.12 -1.80
C SER A 8 4.49 -10.11 -0.72
N PHE A 9 4.51 -9.70 0.55
CA PHE A 9 4.07 -10.53 1.68
C PHE A 9 2.58 -10.88 1.58
N GLY A 10 1.72 -9.89 1.31
CA GLY A 10 0.29 -10.10 1.07
C GLY A 10 0.04 -11.09 -0.07
N THR A 11 0.70 -10.84 -1.22
CA THR A 11 0.53 -11.66 -2.43
C THR A 11 0.98 -13.10 -2.18
N VAL A 12 2.18 -13.31 -1.64
CA VAL A 12 2.70 -14.66 -1.34
C VAL A 12 1.86 -15.35 -0.27
N GLY A 13 1.36 -14.62 0.72
CA GLY A 13 0.47 -15.16 1.76
C GLY A 13 -0.83 -15.69 1.16
N TYR A 14 -1.52 -14.91 0.33
CA TYR A 14 -2.73 -15.39 -0.35
C TYR A 14 -2.45 -16.56 -1.31
N MET A 15 -1.33 -16.53 -2.05
CA MET A 15 -0.94 -17.67 -2.89
C MET A 15 -0.71 -18.95 -2.08
N SER A 16 -0.11 -18.83 -0.89
CA SER A 16 0.27 -19.99 -0.07
C SER A 16 -0.89 -20.52 0.77
N ILE A 17 -1.73 -19.64 1.31
CA ILE A 17 -2.83 -20.00 2.20
C ILE A 17 -4.06 -20.43 1.41
N GLU A 18 -4.40 -19.69 0.37
CA GLU A 18 -5.63 -19.90 -0.41
C GLU A 18 -5.37 -20.60 -1.76
N GLY A 19 -4.11 -20.78 -2.15
CA GLY A 19 -3.77 -21.42 -3.43
C GLY A 19 -4.12 -20.56 -4.65
N TRP A 20 -4.37 -19.27 -4.46
CA TRP A 20 -4.80 -18.38 -5.53
C TRP A 20 -3.68 -18.15 -6.55
N ARG A 21 -4.08 -17.87 -7.80
CA ARG A 21 -3.13 -17.46 -8.84
C ARG A 21 -2.52 -16.11 -8.46
N PHE A 22 -1.29 -15.87 -8.94
CA PHE A 22 -0.54 -14.65 -8.63
C PHE A 22 -1.34 -13.36 -8.84
N LEU A 23 -2.04 -13.21 -9.97
CA LEU A 23 -2.82 -12.01 -10.25
C LEU A 23 -3.99 -11.82 -9.28
N ASP A 24 -4.68 -12.88 -8.89
CA ASP A 24 -5.79 -12.82 -7.95
C ASP A 24 -5.30 -12.43 -6.54
N ALA A 25 -4.20 -13.04 -6.11
CA ALA A 25 -3.54 -12.73 -4.84
C ALA A 25 -2.97 -11.30 -4.79
N LEU A 26 -2.36 -10.86 -5.88
CA LEU A 26 -1.84 -9.49 -6.01
C LEU A 26 -3.00 -8.49 -6.02
N TYR A 27 -4.04 -8.77 -6.81
CA TYR A 27 -5.23 -7.91 -6.89
C TYR A 27 -5.90 -7.79 -5.52
N MET A 28 -6.13 -8.90 -4.82
CA MET A 28 -6.64 -8.90 -3.44
C MET A 28 -5.78 -8.02 -2.53
N THR A 29 -4.46 -8.24 -2.53
CA THR A 29 -3.54 -7.46 -1.69
C THR A 29 -3.64 -5.96 -1.98
N VAL A 30 -3.68 -5.57 -3.26
CA VAL A 30 -3.75 -4.17 -3.66
C VAL A 30 -5.10 -3.55 -3.28
N ILE A 31 -6.24 -4.20 -3.51
CA ILE A 31 -7.55 -3.63 -3.15
C ILE A 31 -7.73 -3.51 -1.63
N THR A 32 -7.13 -4.43 -0.87
CA THR A 32 -7.11 -4.37 0.60
C THR A 32 -6.28 -3.20 1.11
N LEU A 33 -5.04 -3.07 0.63
CA LEU A 33 -4.11 -2.03 1.10
C LEU A 33 -4.45 -0.62 0.61
N SER A 34 -5.07 -0.51 -0.56
CA SER A 34 -5.55 0.76 -1.11
C SER A 34 -6.84 1.25 -0.46
N THR A 35 -7.46 0.45 0.43
CA THR A 35 -8.76 0.73 1.06
C THR A 35 -9.94 0.83 0.08
N VAL A 36 -9.74 0.44 -1.20
CA VAL A 36 -10.83 0.35 -2.18
C VAL A 36 -11.84 -0.71 -1.76
N GLY A 37 -11.36 -1.85 -1.26
CA GLY A 37 -12.18 -2.82 -0.52
C GLY A 37 -13.46 -3.27 -1.24
N TYR A 38 -13.37 -3.65 -2.53
CA TYR A 38 -14.54 -4.00 -3.33
C TYR A 38 -15.30 -5.23 -2.77
N ARG A 39 -14.80 -6.43 -3.04
CA ARG A 39 -15.20 -7.71 -2.44
C ARG A 39 -13.98 -8.63 -2.51
N GLU A 40 -14.00 -9.72 -1.74
CA GLU A 40 -13.00 -10.77 -1.87
C GLU A 40 -12.99 -11.32 -3.31
N VAL A 41 -11.78 -11.57 -3.85
CA VAL A 41 -11.62 -12.08 -5.22
C VAL A 41 -12.20 -13.48 -5.35
N HIS A 42 -11.99 -14.31 -4.33
CA HIS A 42 -12.63 -15.61 -4.12
C HIS A 42 -13.03 -15.72 -2.65
N ALA A 43 -13.88 -16.69 -2.31
CA ALA A 43 -14.25 -16.94 -0.92
C ALA A 43 -13.02 -17.28 -0.08
N LEU A 44 -12.77 -16.52 0.99
CA LEU A 44 -11.66 -16.78 1.91
C LEU A 44 -11.96 -17.96 2.84
N SER A 45 -10.94 -18.78 3.09
CA SER A 45 -10.95 -19.73 4.21
C SER A 45 -10.81 -18.99 5.55
N GLU A 46 -11.10 -19.66 6.68
CA GLU A 46 -10.88 -19.09 8.01
C GLU A 46 -9.43 -18.59 8.22
N LYS A 47 -8.45 -19.30 7.64
CA LYS A 47 -7.03 -18.91 7.68
C LYS A 47 -6.78 -17.67 6.83
N GLY A 48 -7.39 -17.57 5.67
CA GLY A 48 -7.32 -16.40 4.79
C GLY A 48 -7.94 -15.17 5.41
N ILE A 49 -9.05 -15.32 6.15
CA ILE A 49 -9.67 -14.24 6.91
C ILE A 49 -8.69 -13.74 7.98
N LEU A 50 -8.13 -14.63 8.81
CA LEU A 50 -7.18 -14.24 9.86
C LEU A 50 -5.93 -13.56 9.27
N PHE A 51 -5.42 -14.09 8.16
CA PHE A 51 -4.32 -13.48 7.43
C PHE A 51 -4.67 -12.08 6.92
N THR A 52 -5.85 -11.92 6.32
CA THR A 52 -6.34 -10.62 5.82
C THR A 52 -6.44 -9.60 6.93
N ILE A 53 -6.92 -9.98 8.12
CA ILE A 53 -6.96 -9.09 9.29
C ILE A 53 -5.55 -8.62 9.66
N MET A 54 -4.58 -9.53 9.73
CA MET A 54 -3.18 -9.18 10.03
C MET A 54 -2.57 -8.28 8.96
N LEU A 55 -2.87 -8.54 7.69
CA LEU A 55 -2.43 -7.73 6.55
C LEU A 55 -3.01 -6.31 6.61
N ILE A 56 -4.29 -6.16 6.97
CA ILE A 56 -4.93 -4.84 7.12
C ILE A 56 -4.28 -4.04 8.24
N VAL A 57 -4.14 -4.63 9.43
CA VAL A 57 -3.59 -3.94 10.61
C VAL A 57 -2.16 -3.48 10.38
N SER A 58 -1.32 -4.30 9.75
CA SER A 58 0.08 -3.97 9.46
C SER A 58 0.27 -3.11 8.21
N GLY A 59 -0.55 -3.35 7.18
CA GLY A 59 -0.37 -2.81 5.84
C GLY A 59 -1.01 -1.44 5.62
N VAL A 60 -2.23 -1.23 6.11
CA VAL A 60 -2.96 0.03 5.86
C VAL A 60 -2.25 1.22 6.51
N GLY A 61 -1.77 1.07 7.75
CA GLY A 61 -1.00 2.11 8.42
C GLY A 61 0.29 2.46 7.67
N THR A 62 0.95 1.46 7.10
CA THR A 62 2.15 1.65 6.27
C THR A 62 1.86 2.46 5.00
N VAL A 63 0.77 2.13 4.30
CA VAL A 63 0.38 2.85 3.08
C VAL A 63 -0.01 4.30 3.41
N LEU A 64 -0.77 4.53 4.47
CA LEU A 64 -1.13 5.88 4.92
C LEU A 64 0.09 6.72 5.29
N TYR A 65 1.06 6.12 5.98
CA TYR A 65 2.31 6.79 6.31
C TYR A 65 3.08 7.17 5.05
N ALA A 66 3.24 6.23 4.11
CA ALA A 66 3.94 6.48 2.86
C ALA A 66 3.27 7.57 2.00
N LEU A 67 1.93 7.58 1.94
CA LEU A 67 1.17 8.65 1.28
C LEU A 67 1.40 10.01 1.95
N SER A 68 1.41 10.05 3.29
CA SER A 68 1.66 11.29 4.04
C SER A 68 3.05 11.86 3.78
N THR A 69 4.08 11.01 3.82
CA THR A 69 5.46 11.42 3.48
C THR A 69 5.58 11.85 2.02
N GLY A 70 4.93 11.14 1.08
CA GLY A 70 4.89 11.52 -0.32
C GLY A 70 4.28 12.91 -0.53
N ALA A 71 3.15 13.19 0.13
CA ALA A 71 2.51 14.50 0.08
C ALA A 71 3.43 15.60 0.64
N GLN A 72 4.13 15.35 1.75
CA GLN A 72 5.10 16.29 2.31
C GLN A 72 6.23 16.62 1.33
N ILE A 73 6.80 15.62 0.65
CA ILE A 73 7.87 15.83 -0.34
C ILE A 73 7.39 16.72 -1.50
N VAL A 74 6.16 16.52 -1.98
CA VAL A 74 5.60 17.35 -3.07
C VAL A 74 5.42 18.80 -2.59
N LEU A 75 4.85 18.99 -1.39
CA LEU A 75 4.65 20.32 -0.81
C LEU A 75 5.98 21.05 -0.56
N GLU A 76 6.98 20.36 -0.02
CA GLU A 76 8.32 20.89 0.22
C GLU A 76 9.04 21.22 -1.09
N GLY A 77 8.88 20.39 -2.12
CA GLY A 77 9.44 20.63 -3.45
C GLY A 77 8.91 21.93 -4.08
N GLU A 78 7.60 22.16 -4.01
CA GLU A 78 7.00 23.42 -4.49
C GLU A 78 7.44 24.63 -3.65
N LEU A 79 7.52 24.47 -2.32
CA LEU A 79 8.05 25.52 -1.44
C LEU A 79 9.49 25.87 -1.80
N GLN A 80 10.34 24.88 -2.07
CA GLN A 80 11.74 25.10 -2.42
C GLN A 80 11.90 25.80 -3.78
N GLU A 81 11.05 25.54 -4.77
CA GLU A 81 11.02 26.30 -6.03
C GLU A 81 10.63 27.77 -5.82
N ILE A 82 9.60 28.04 -5.00
CA ILE A 82 9.14 29.41 -4.72
C ILE A 82 10.21 30.20 -3.97
N PHE A 83 10.84 29.61 -2.96
CA PHE A 83 11.92 30.25 -2.21
C PHE A 83 13.23 30.34 -3.00
N GLY A 84 13.50 29.38 -3.89
CA GLY A 84 14.67 29.37 -4.77
C GLY A 84 14.69 30.51 -5.79
N ARG A 85 13.52 30.88 -6.35
CA ARG A 85 13.40 32.02 -7.27
C ARG A 85 13.73 33.36 -6.62
N LYS A 86 13.35 33.56 -5.36
CA LYS A 86 13.63 34.82 -4.62
C LYS A 86 15.11 35.06 -4.32
N ARG A 87 15.96 34.02 -4.37
CA ARG A 87 17.41 34.15 -4.12
C ARG A 87 18.21 34.50 -5.39
N LEU A 88 17.62 34.35 -6.58
CA LEU A 88 18.24 34.71 -7.86
C LEU A 88 17.90 36.14 -8.33
N GLU A 89 16.97 36.83 -7.65
CA GLU A 89 16.59 38.23 -7.91
C GLU A 89 17.35 39.27 -7.05
N LYS A 90 18.54 38.92 -6.52
CA LYS A 90 19.44 39.87 -5.86
C LYS A 90 20.81 39.92 -6.52
#